data_AF-A0A4V1US35-F1
#
_entry.id   AF-A0A4V1US35-F1
#
_cell.length_a   1.000
_cell.length_b   1.000
_cell.length_c   1.000
_cell.angle_alpha   90.00
_cell.angle_beta   90.00
_cell.angle_gamma   90.00
#
_symmetry.space_group_name_H-M   'P 1'
#
loop_
_entity.id
_entity.type
_entity.pdbx_description
1 polymer ?
#
loop_
_entity_poly.entity_id
_entity_poly.type
_entity_poly.pdbx_seq_one_letter_code
_entity_poly.pdbx_strand_id
1 'polypeptide(L)'
;VPFTVMSCDNIPGNGHVTENAVAGLARLSNDTDFADWIGREVAFPNSMVDRITPATGAREIDHCRDTFGIDDAWPVYCEEFKQWVLEDKFPAGRPAFEAVGVQIVEDVAPFELMKIRILNGGHAAIAYPGELLDIHFVHEAMADGAIRGFLLKLEREEIVPCVPPVPDTDLGNYVALIERRFSNPQIGDTLSRLAQDGSNRQPKFILPSTADRLSRGEDVEGLALVSALWCRYFEGVSDSGRTIVFNDVNADRLHAAALGSRENPLRFLDERDIFGTVGEDERFRWRFRDALEALRRKGTRATLEAYVAGGRGPA
;
A
#
# COMPACT_ATOMS: atom_id res chain seq x y z
N VAL A 1 16.28 -31.18 12.64
CA VAL A 1 16.30 -29.84 12.03
C VAL A 1 14.86 -29.33 12.02
N PRO A 2 14.56 -28.15 12.58
CA PRO A 2 13.19 -27.63 12.61
C PRO A 2 12.71 -27.22 11.22
N PHE A 3 11.40 -27.05 11.06
CA PHE A 3 10.81 -26.52 9.83
C PHE A 3 11.04 -25.00 9.72
N THR A 4 10.98 -24.48 8.49
CA THR A 4 10.99 -23.03 8.21
C THR A 4 9.60 -22.44 8.43
N VAL A 5 9.53 -21.24 8.99
CA VAL A 5 8.31 -20.40 8.98
C VAL A 5 8.51 -19.29 7.96
N MET A 6 7.90 -19.43 6.78
CA MET A 6 8.07 -18.51 5.66
C MET A 6 6.83 -17.64 5.50
N SER A 7 6.92 -16.37 5.92
CA SER A 7 5.83 -15.41 5.68
C SER A 7 5.75 -15.04 4.20
N CYS A 8 4.54 -14.94 3.70
CA CYS A 8 4.19 -14.39 2.38
C CYS A 8 3.26 -13.18 2.53
N ASP A 9 3.26 -12.53 3.69
CA ASP A 9 2.53 -11.29 3.92
C ASP A 9 3.30 -10.09 3.38
N ASN A 10 2.57 -9.06 2.99
CA ASN A 10 3.12 -7.84 2.42
C ASN A 10 3.54 -6.84 3.53
N ILE A 11 4.57 -7.20 4.29
CA ILE A 11 5.06 -6.46 5.45
C ILE A 11 6.58 -6.34 5.36
N PRO A 12 7.17 -5.13 5.40
CA PRO A 12 8.62 -4.94 5.44
C PRO A 12 9.31 -5.86 6.45
N GLY A 13 10.23 -6.72 5.98
CA GLY A 13 10.91 -7.68 6.83
C GLY A 13 9.96 -8.73 7.42
N ASN A 14 9.02 -9.25 6.62
CA ASN A 14 7.98 -10.19 7.06
C ASN A 14 8.53 -11.43 7.79
N GLY A 15 9.71 -11.92 7.44
CA GLY A 15 10.44 -12.96 8.17
C GLY A 15 10.79 -12.51 9.59
N HIS A 16 11.47 -11.37 9.73
CA HIS A 16 11.82 -10.81 11.05
C HIS A 16 10.59 -10.48 11.90
N VAL A 17 9.52 -9.96 11.30
CA VAL A 17 8.26 -9.70 12.02
C VAL A 17 7.66 -11.00 12.55
N THR A 18 7.71 -12.06 11.76
CA THR A 18 7.22 -13.38 12.15
C THR A 18 8.09 -13.99 13.26
N GLU A 19 9.41 -13.90 13.14
CA GLU A 19 10.36 -14.33 14.18
C GLU A 19 10.07 -13.63 15.50
N ASN A 20 9.99 -12.29 15.49
CA ASN A 20 9.73 -11.48 16.67
C ASN A 20 8.38 -11.82 17.32
N ALA A 21 7.34 -12.06 16.52
CA ALA A 21 6.04 -12.45 17.03
C ALA A 21 6.07 -13.83 17.70
N VAL A 22 6.71 -14.82 17.05
CA VAL A 22 6.76 -16.21 17.53
C VAL A 22 7.67 -16.34 18.76
N ALA A 23 8.91 -15.84 18.67
CA ALA A 23 9.86 -15.86 19.79
C ALA A 23 9.41 -14.95 20.94
N GLY A 24 8.83 -13.80 20.63
CA GLY A 24 8.27 -12.87 21.62
C GLY A 24 7.11 -13.48 22.40
N LEU A 25 6.21 -14.20 21.74
CA LEU A 25 5.10 -14.90 22.41
C LEU A 25 5.61 -16.02 23.33
N ALA A 26 6.60 -16.81 22.88
CA ALA A 26 7.23 -17.84 23.72
C ALA A 26 7.83 -17.21 25.00
N ARG A 27 8.54 -16.09 24.84
CA ARG A 27 9.12 -15.35 25.97
C ARG A 27 8.06 -14.80 26.93
N LEU A 28 6.96 -14.25 26.41
CA LEU A 28 5.82 -13.78 27.21
C LEU A 28 5.09 -14.91 27.94
N SER A 29 5.18 -16.14 27.42
CA SER A 29 4.62 -17.34 28.04
C SER A 29 5.53 -17.94 29.14
N ASN A 30 6.57 -17.21 29.55
CA ASN A 30 7.60 -17.63 30.50
C ASN A 30 8.46 -18.83 30.05
N ASP A 31 8.53 -19.12 28.76
CA ASP A 31 9.39 -20.16 28.21
C ASP A 31 10.60 -19.54 27.48
N THR A 32 11.56 -19.07 28.27
CA THR A 32 12.73 -18.34 27.74
C THR A 32 13.67 -19.26 26.96
N ASP A 33 13.88 -20.49 27.43
CA ASP A 33 14.73 -21.47 26.76
C ASP A 33 14.17 -21.84 25.38
N PHE A 34 12.85 -21.98 25.28
CA PHE A 34 12.19 -22.21 23.99
C PHE A 34 12.29 -20.98 23.07
N ALA A 35 12.09 -19.77 23.58
CA ALA A 35 12.26 -18.55 22.80
C ALA A 35 13.68 -18.42 22.21
N ASP A 36 14.70 -18.71 23.01
CA ASP A 36 16.11 -18.68 22.59
C ASP A 36 16.45 -19.82 21.61
N TRP A 37 15.79 -20.97 21.76
CA TRP A 37 15.89 -22.06 20.80
C TRP A 37 15.26 -21.69 19.45
N ILE A 38 14.11 -21.01 19.43
CA ILE A 38 13.46 -20.53 18.20
C ILE A 38 14.39 -19.63 17.42
N GLY A 39 14.94 -18.58 18.04
CA GLY A 39 15.81 -17.62 17.35
C GLY A 39 17.15 -18.21 16.86
N ARG A 40 17.57 -19.36 17.40
CA ARG A 40 18.79 -20.05 16.96
C ARG A 40 18.54 -21.10 15.88
N GLU A 41 17.44 -21.85 15.99
CA GLU A 41 17.26 -23.07 15.21
C GLU A 41 16.22 -22.92 14.09
N VAL A 42 15.19 -22.09 14.27
CA VAL A 42 14.10 -21.90 13.31
C VAL A 42 14.48 -20.81 12.31
N ALA A 43 14.22 -21.05 11.03
CA ALA A 43 14.44 -20.04 10.00
C ALA A 43 13.17 -19.28 9.64
N PHE A 44 13.34 -17.96 9.47
CA PHE A 44 12.29 -17.02 9.08
C PHE A 44 12.77 -16.17 7.87
N PRO A 45 12.86 -16.76 6.66
CA PRO A 45 13.30 -16.02 5.47
C PRO A 45 12.34 -14.87 5.17
N ASN A 46 12.89 -13.70 4.83
CA ASN A 46 12.08 -12.62 4.26
C ASN A 46 11.71 -12.96 2.81
N SER A 47 10.56 -12.45 2.37
CA SER A 47 10.12 -12.59 0.98
C SER A 47 9.36 -11.36 0.48
N MET A 48 9.48 -11.07 -0.81
CA MET A 48 8.61 -10.14 -1.52
C MET A 48 7.72 -10.96 -2.45
N VAL A 49 6.40 -10.89 -2.21
CA VAL A 49 5.38 -11.53 -3.04
C VAL A 49 4.54 -10.50 -3.78
N ASP A 50 4.27 -10.77 -5.05
CA ASP A 50 3.47 -9.87 -5.87
C ASP A 50 2.65 -10.61 -6.93
N ARG A 51 1.33 -10.54 -6.76
CA ARG A 51 0.32 -10.93 -7.74
C ARG A 51 -1.04 -10.36 -7.33
N ILE A 52 -1.62 -9.47 -8.13
CA ILE A 52 -2.97 -8.94 -7.89
C ILE A 52 -3.97 -10.09 -8.04
N THR A 53 -4.68 -10.36 -6.94
CA THR A 53 -5.58 -11.50 -6.78
C THR A 53 -6.84 -10.98 -6.08
N PRO A 54 -7.85 -10.53 -6.84
CA PRO A 54 -9.13 -10.10 -6.27
C PRO A 54 -9.83 -11.21 -5.49
N ALA A 55 -10.76 -10.83 -4.62
CA ALA A 55 -11.60 -11.82 -3.93
C ALA A 55 -12.55 -12.49 -4.94
N THR A 56 -12.71 -13.80 -4.83
CA THR A 56 -13.67 -14.55 -5.63
C THR A 56 -15.10 -14.15 -5.28
N GLY A 57 -15.85 -13.64 -6.25
CA GLY A 57 -17.27 -13.38 -6.16
C GLY A 57 -18.06 -14.13 -7.23
N ALA A 58 -19.35 -13.79 -7.37
CA ALA A 58 -20.23 -14.38 -8.38
C ALA A 58 -19.67 -14.21 -9.80
N ARG A 59 -19.04 -13.06 -10.09
CA ARG A 59 -18.42 -12.78 -11.39
C ARG A 59 -17.37 -13.82 -11.78
N GLU A 60 -16.47 -14.16 -10.86
CA GLU A 60 -15.38 -15.10 -11.09
C GLU A 60 -15.89 -16.55 -11.24
N ILE A 61 -16.86 -16.93 -10.40
CA ILE A 61 -17.52 -18.24 -10.46
C ILE A 61 -18.25 -18.40 -11.79
N ASP A 62 -19.08 -17.43 -12.16
CA ASP A 62 -19.85 -17.45 -13.40
C ASP A 62 -18.93 -17.44 -14.62
N HIS A 63 -17.85 -16.64 -14.61
CA HIS A 63 -16.88 -16.66 -15.70
C HIS A 63 -16.17 -18.02 -15.85
N CYS A 64 -15.85 -18.69 -14.74
CA CYS A 64 -15.20 -20.00 -14.78
C CYS A 64 -16.09 -21.03 -15.49
N ARG A 65 -17.35 -21.07 -15.08
CA ARG A 65 -18.37 -21.96 -15.65
C ARG A 65 -18.67 -21.61 -17.10
N ASP A 66 -18.93 -20.34 -17.40
CA ASP A 66 -19.45 -19.93 -18.71
C ASP A 66 -18.33 -19.93 -19.78
N THR A 67 -17.07 -19.67 -19.40
CA THR A 67 -15.94 -19.61 -20.33
C THR A 67 -15.23 -20.96 -20.50
N PHE A 68 -15.04 -21.70 -19.40
CA PHE A 68 -14.26 -22.95 -19.41
C PHE A 68 -15.13 -24.20 -19.26
N GLY A 69 -16.42 -24.07 -18.97
CA GLY A 69 -17.31 -25.20 -18.70
C GLY A 69 -17.01 -25.90 -17.38
N ILE A 70 -16.30 -25.25 -16.45
CA ILE A 70 -15.87 -25.81 -15.17
C ILE A 70 -16.78 -25.26 -14.07
N ASP A 71 -17.53 -26.13 -13.42
CA ASP A 71 -18.32 -25.79 -12.23
C ASP A 71 -17.42 -25.83 -10.98
N ASP A 72 -16.68 -24.74 -10.78
CA ASP A 72 -15.84 -24.51 -9.60
C ASP A 72 -16.54 -23.51 -8.67
N ALA A 73 -16.80 -23.92 -7.43
CA ALA A 73 -17.45 -23.08 -6.43
C ALA A 73 -16.52 -22.01 -5.85
N TRP A 74 -15.19 -22.14 -6.04
CA TRP A 74 -14.23 -21.19 -5.49
C TRP A 74 -12.96 -21.04 -6.38
N PRO A 75 -13.10 -20.60 -7.63
CA PRO A 75 -11.96 -20.35 -8.50
C PRO A 75 -11.18 -19.14 -8.01
N VAL A 76 -9.85 -19.15 -8.18
CA VAL A 76 -8.98 -18.01 -7.85
C VAL A 76 -8.61 -17.26 -9.13
N TYR A 77 -9.08 -16.01 -9.23
CA TYR A 77 -8.72 -15.11 -10.33
C TYR A 77 -7.54 -14.24 -9.92
N CYS A 78 -6.58 -14.11 -10.82
CA CYS A 78 -5.39 -13.31 -10.59
C CYS A 78 -4.85 -12.83 -11.94
N GLU A 79 -4.05 -11.77 -11.90
CA GLU A 79 -3.36 -11.30 -13.09
C GLU A 79 -2.32 -12.29 -13.61
N GLU A 80 -1.87 -12.08 -14.84
CA GLU A 80 -0.81 -12.89 -15.46
C GLU A 80 0.55 -12.65 -14.80
N PHE A 81 0.84 -11.39 -14.45
CA PHE A 81 2.07 -11.03 -13.75
C PHE A 81 2.17 -11.73 -12.41
N LYS A 82 3.35 -12.24 -12.09
CA LYS A 82 3.68 -12.83 -10.80
C LYS A 82 5.16 -12.63 -10.55
N GLN A 83 5.51 -12.26 -9.32
CA GLN A 83 6.89 -12.16 -8.88
C GLN A 83 7.00 -12.68 -7.45
N TRP A 84 8.07 -13.42 -7.20
CA TRP A 84 8.42 -13.88 -5.87
C TRP A 84 9.94 -13.79 -5.72
N VAL A 85 10.38 -12.99 -4.75
CA VAL A 85 11.77 -12.85 -4.35
C VAL A 85 11.90 -13.38 -2.92
N LEU A 86 12.87 -14.24 -2.67
CA LEU A 86 12.94 -15.03 -1.45
C LEU A 86 14.38 -15.19 -0.97
N GLU A 87 14.61 -14.98 0.33
CA GLU A 87 15.90 -15.30 0.96
C GLU A 87 16.10 -16.82 1.07
N ASP A 88 17.32 -17.31 0.79
CA ASP A 88 17.62 -18.74 0.84
C ASP A 88 17.94 -19.28 2.25
N LYS A 89 16.94 -19.24 3.16
CA LYS A 89 17.10 -19.69 4.56
C LYS A 89 16.15 -20.84 4.91
N PHE A 90 16.59 -22.07 4.62
CA PHE A 90 15.77 -23.27 4.81
C PHE A 90 16.56 -24.44 5.42
N PRO A 91 16.55 -24.60 6.75
CA PRO A 91 17.41 -25.57 7.43
C PRO A 91 17.00 -27.02 7.09
N ALA A 92 15.72 -27.28 6.81
CA ALA A 92 15.21 -28.58 6.37
C ALA A 92 15.13 -28.74 4.84
N GLY A 93 15.73 -27.82 4.07
CA GLY A 93 15.62 -27.75 2.61
C GLY A 93 14.32 -27.10 2.13
N ARG A 94 14.25 -26.84 0.82
CA ARG A 94 13.09 -26.26 0.12
C ARG A 94 12.98 -26.83 -1.29
N PRO A 95 11.81 -26.70 -1.96
CA PRO A 95 11.71 -26.94 -3.39
C PRO A 95 12.67 -26.06 -4.20
N ALA A 96 13.02 -26.51 -5.41
CA ALA A 96 13.79 -25.76 -6.39
C ALA A 96 12.93 -24.66 -7.06
N PHE A 97 12.49 -23.69 -6.26
CA PHE A 97 11.61 -22.60 -6.68
C PHE A 97 12.19 -21.77 -7.82
N GLU A 98 13.51 -21.63 -7.87
CA GLU A 98 14.24 -20.98 -8.95
C GLU A 98 13.99 -21.62 -10.32
N ALA A 99 13.70 -22.92 -10.38
CA ALA A 99 13.39 -23.63 -11.62
C ALA A 99 12.05 -23.20 -12.24
N VAL A 100 11.19 -22.53 -11.47
CA VAL A 100 9.88 -22.01 -11.91
C VAL A 100 9.78 -20.49 -11.80
N GLY A 101 10.92 -19.80 -11.74
CA GLY A 101 11.01 -18.34 -11.86
C GLY A 101 11.03 -17.54 -10.56
N VAL A 102 11.14 -18.18 -9.39
CA VAL A 102 11.35 -17.47 -8.12
C VAL A 102 12.79 -16.95 -8.06
N GLN A 103 12.95 -15.70 -7.66
CA GLN A 103 14.26 -15.07 -7.50
C GLN A 103 14.79 -15.39 -6.10
N ILE A 104 15.78 -16.28 -6.04
CA ILE A 104 16.48 -16.60 -4.79
C ILE A 104 17.63 -15.60 -4.62
N VAL A 105 17.61 -14.85 -3.52
CA VAL A 105 18.55 -13.76 -3.26
C VAL A 105 19.11 -13.85 -1.83
N GLU A 106 20.18 -13.12 -1.56
CA GLU A 106 20.74 -12.99 -0.22
C GLU A 106 19.93 -12.00 0.65
N ASP A 107 19.50 -10.88 0.05
CA ASP A 107 18.73 -9.81 0.70
C ASP A 107 17.53 -9.41 -0.15
N VAL A 108 16.33 -9.52 0.44
CA VAL A 108 15.05 -9.18 -0.20
C VAL A 108 14.69 -7.70 -0.02
N ALA A 109 15.28 -7.00 0.97
CA ALA A 109 14.83 -5.68 1.40
C ALA A 109 14.72 -4.64 0.26
N PRO A 110 15.64 -4.56 -0.72
CA PRO A 110 15.50 -3.63 -1.84
C PRO A 110 14.25 -3.88 -2.70
N PHE A 111 13.95 -5.16 -3.00
CA PHE A 111 12.80 -5.56 -3.81
C PHE A 111 11.48 -5.29 -3.08
N GLU A 112 11.47 -5.58 -1.78
CA GLU A 112 10.33 -5.32 -0.92
C GLU A 112 10.04 -3.81 -0.81
N LEU A 113 11.05 -3.00 -0.54
CA LEU A 113 10.90 -1.54 -0.46
C LEU A 113 10.41 -0.96 -1.80
N MET A 114 10.95 -1.42 -2.92
CA MET A 114 10.49 -1.02 -4.25
C MET A 114 9.01 -1.31 -4.44
N LYS A 115 8.58 -2.55 -4.21
CA LYS A 115 7.19 -2.97 -4.42
C LYS A 115 6.24 -2.27 -3.44
N ILE A 116 6.61 -2.17 -2.17
CA ILE A 116 5.77 -1.52 -1.16
C ILE A 116 5.60 -0.03 -1.44
N ARG A 117 6.66 0.67 -1.86
CA ARG A 117 6.59 2.11 -2.11
C ARG A 117 5.88 2.43 -3.43
N ILE A 118 6.20 1.72 -4.51
CA ILE A 118 5.66 1.99 -5.84
C ILE A 118 4.27 1.36 -5.98
N LEU A 119 4.14 0.03 -5.90
CA LEU A 119 2.85 -0.63 -6.09
C LEU A 119 1.89 -0.37 -4.94
N ASN A 120 2.29 -0.59 -3.68
CA ASN A 120 1.35 -0.45 -2.57
C ASN A 120 1.07 1.01 -2.21
N GLY A 121 2.08 1.89 -2.30
CA GLY A 121 1.90 3.33 -2.23
C GLY A 121 1.02 3.85 -3.38
N GLY A 122 1.23 3.36 -4.60
CA GLY A 122 0.40 3.67 -5.76
C GLY A 122 -1.06 3.26 -5.60
N HIS A 123 -1.34 2.06 -5.05
CA HIS A 123 -2.70 1.64 -4.71
C HIS A 123 -3.39 2.63 -3.76
N ALA A 124 -2.71 3.07 -2.69
CA ALA A 124 -3.27 4.07 -1.77
C ALA A 124 -3.49 5.42 -2.46
N ALA A 125 -2.58 5.82 -3.36
CA ALA A 125 -2.68 7.07 -4.11
C ALA A 125 -3.88 7.13 -5.07
N ILE A 126 -4.32 6.00 -5.62
CA ILE A 126 -5.49 5.94 -6.52
C ILE A 126 -6.80 5.58 -5.81
N ALA A 127 -6.74 4.82 -4.70
CA ALA A 127 -7.92 4.32 -4.00
C ALA A 127 -8.82 5.44 -3.45
N TYR A 128 -8.25 6.32 -2.63
CA TYR A 128 -9.02 7.39 -1.98
C TYR A 128 -9.61 8.40 -2.95
N PRO A 129 -8.87 8.95 -3.95
CA PRO A 129 -9.50 9.85 -4.91
C PRO A 129 -10.52 9.14 -5.80
N GLY A 130 -10.31 7.84 -6.12
CA GLY A 130 -11.30 7.05 -6.86
C GLY A 130 -12.62 6.92 -6.10
N GLU A 131 -12.56 6.56 -4.81
CA GLU A 131 -13.74 6.48 -3.93
C GLU A 131 -14.45 7.84 -3.77
N LEU A 132 -13.68 8.93 -3.64
CA LEU A 132 -14.22 10.30 -3.55
C LEU A 132 -14.86 10.78 -4.87
N LEU A 133 -14.47 10.22 -6.01
CA LEU A 133 -15.01 10.52 -7.34
C LEU A 133 -16.05 9.50 -7.82
N ASP A 134 -16.52 8.65 -6.91
CA ASP A 134 -17.52 7.63 -7.15
C ASP A 134 -17.13 6.50 -8.14
N ILE A 135 -15.85 6.37 -8.44
CA ILE A 135 -15.30 5.35 -9.33
C ILE A 135 -15.29 4.01 -8.59
N HIS A 136 -15.59 2.90 -9.29
CA HIS A 136 -15.68 1.59 -8.65
C HIS A 136 -14.42 0.74 -8.87
N PHE A 137 -13.92 0.67 -10.10
CA PHE A 137 -12.79 -0.20 -10.44
C PHE A 137 -11.47 0.56 -10.58
N VAL A 138 -10.37 -0.15 -10.29
CA VAL A 138 -8.99 0.36 -10.40
C VAL A 138 -8.67 0.81 -11.83
N HIS A 139 -9.05 0.01 -12.83
CA HIS A 139 -8.79 0.35 -14.24
C HIS A 139 -9.58 1.58 -14.72
N GLU A 140 -10.76 1.85 -14.13
CA GLU A 140 -11.53 3.07 -14.40
C GLU A 140 -10.82 4.29 -13.79
N ALA A 141 -10.27 4.16 -12.58
CA ALA A 141 -9.46 5.21 -11.96
C ALA A 141 -8.19 5.49 -12.79
N MET A 142 -7.58 4.47 -13.38
CA MET A 142 -6.45 4.64 -14.29
C MET A 142 -6.83 5.25 -15.64
N ALA A 143 -8.09 5.10 -16.08
CA ALA A 143 -8.62 5.80 -17.25
C ALA A 143 -8.92 7.29 -16.97
N ASP A 144 -9.01 7.68 -15.70
CA ASP A 144 -9.20 9.06 -15.27
C ASP A 144 -7.88 9.85 -15.35
N GLY A 145 -7.85 10.88 -16.21
CA GLY A 145 -6.65 11.68 -16.44
C GLY A 145 -6.12 12.40 -15.19
N ALA A 146 -6.98 12.77 -14.24
CA ALA A 146 -6.56 13.47 -13.02
C ALA A 146 -5.93 12.50 -12.02
N ILE A 147 -6.52 11.31 -11.83
CA ILE A 147 -5.97 10.27 -10.95
C ILE A 147 -4.68 9.69 -11.54
N ARG A 148 -4.67 9.30 -12.81
CA ARG A 148 -3.47 8.80 -13.48
C ARG A 148 -2.35 9.83 -13.49
N GLY A 149 -2.67 11.09 -13.77
CA GLY A 149 -1.69 12.18 -13.71
C GLY A 149 -1.10 12.38 -12.32
N PHE A 150 -1.94 12.30 -11.27
CA PHE A 150 -1.50 12.36 -9.88
C PHE A 150 -0.54 11.23 -9.54
N LEU A 151 -0.91 9.98 -9.82
CA LEU A 151 -0.08 8.80 -9.57
C LEU A 151 1.30 8.94 -10.23
N LEU A 152 1.33 9.19 -11.54
CA LEU A 152 2.59 9.24 -12.29
C LEU A 152 3.51 10.37 -11.83
N LYS A 153 2.94 11.52 -11.46
CA LYS A 153 3.73 12.64 -10.92
C LYS A 153 4.29 12.30 -9.53
N LEU A 154 3.43 11.78 -8.64
CA LEU A 154 3.80 11.35 -7.29
C LEU A 154 4.91 10.30 -7.33
N GLU A 155 4.75 9.28 -8.17
CA GLU A 155 5.73 8.20 -8.29
C GLU A 155 7.08 8.72 -8.77
N ARG A 156 7.08 9.51 -9.86
CA ARG A 156 8.30 10.04 -10.45
C ARG A 156 9.04 11.01 -9.53
N GLU A 157 8.32 11.91 -8.87
CA GLU A 157 8.92 13.06 -8.17
C GLU A 157 9.16 12.79 -6.67
N GLU A 158 8.36 11.93 -6.04
CA GLU A 158 8.41 11.75 -4.59
C GLU A 158 8.69 10.30 -4.16
N ILE A 159 8.17 9.28 -4.85
CA ILE A 159 8.33 7.88 -4.42
C ILE A 159 9.61 7.24 -4.95
N VAL A 160 9.83 7.23 -6.27
CA VAL A 160 11.00 6.60 -6.91
C VAL A 160 12.33 7.12 -6.36
N PRO A 161 12.53 8.44 -6.11
CA PRO A 161 13.76 8.95 -5.49
C PRO A 161 14.02 8.43 -4.07
N CYS A 162 13.01 7.83 -3.43
CA CYS A 162 13.15 7.22 -2.12
C CYS A 162 13.47 5.72 -2.19
N VAL A 163 13.37 5.07 -3.36
CA VAL A 163 13.64 3.64 -3.49
C VAL A 163 15.14 3.42 -3.66
N PRO A 164 15.79 2.57 -2.84
CA PRO A 164 17.21 2.24 -3.01
C PRO A 164 17.45 1.48 -4.33
N PRO A 165 18.70 1.41 -4.82
CA PRO A 165 19.03 0.57 -5.97
C PRO A 165 18.57 -0.88 -5.75
N VAL A 166 17.89 -1.45 -6.74
CA VAL A 166 17.41 -2.82 -6.72
C VAL A 166 18.19 -3.63 -7.75
N PRO A 167 18.78 -4.79 -7.38
CA PRO A 167 19.54 -5.61 -8.32
C PRO A 167 18.75 -5.94 -9.58
N ASP A 168 19.41 -5.82 -10.73
CA ASP A 168 18.88 -6.14 -12.07
C ASP A 168 17.51 -5.53 -12.40
N THR A 169 17.19 -4.36 -11.79
CA THR A 169 15.88 -3.74 -11.93
C THR A 169 15.99 -2.27 -12.32
N ASP A 170 15.29 -1.90 -13.40
CA ASP A 170 15.09 -0.51 -13.79
C ASP A 170 13.77 0.00 -13.19
N LEU A 171 13.85 1.01 -12.32
CA LEU A 171 12.69 1.53 -11.59
C LEU A 171 11.68 2.23 -12.51
N GLY A 172 12.12 2.83 -13.62
CA GLY A 172 11.21 3.45 -14.59
C GLY A 172 10.37 2.42 -15.32
N ASN A 173 10.98 1.32 -15.73
CA ASN A 173 10.30 0.16 -16.31
C ASN A 173 9.36 -0.49 -15.29
N TYR A 174 9.74 -0.55 -14.01
CA TYR A 174 8.87 -1.06 -12.95
C TYR A 174 7.64 -0.16 -12.75
N VAL A 175 7.79 1.16 -12.71
CA VAL A 175 6.66 2.11 -12.68
C VAL A 175 5.73 1.91 -13.87
N ALA A 176 6.27 1.83 -15.10
CA ALA A 176 5.46 1.60 -16.30
C ALA A 176 4.75 0.23 -16.28
N LEU A 177 5.38 -0.80 -15.70
CA LEU A 177 4.77 -2.10 -15.46
C LEU A 177 3.59 -1.99 -14.48
N ILE A 178 3.75 -1.28 -13.36
CA ILE A 178 2.68 -1.09 -12.36
C ILE A 178 1.50 -0.34 -12.97
N GLU A 179 1.76 0.75 -13.70
CA GLU A 179 0.73 1.51 -14.40
C GLU A 179 -0.09 0.61 -15.35
N ARG A 180 0.58 -0.22 -16.13
CA ARG A 180 -0.07 -1.17 -17.04
C ARG A 180 -0.92 -2.19 -16.28
N ARG A 181 -0.43 -2.70 -15.15
CA ARG A 181 -1.14 -3.68 -14.30
C ARG A 181 -2.41 -3.08 -13.70
N PHE A 182 -2.34 -1.85 -13.17
CA PHE A 182 -3.52 -1.15 -12.66
C PHE A 182 -4.55 -0.86 -13.75
N SER A 183 -4.09 -0.64 -14.98
CA SER A 183 -4.94 -0.36 -16.14
C SER A 183 -5.63 -1.61 -16.72
N ASN A 184 -5.43 -2.82 -16.16
CA ASN A 184 -6.00 -4.05 -16.71
C ASN A 184 -7.49 -4.23 -16.32
N PRO A 185 -8.44 -4.11 -17.26
CA PRO A 185 -9.86 -4.24 -16.95
C PRO A 185 -10.29 -5.67 -16.60
N GLN A 186 -9.54 -6.69 -17.04
CA GLN A 186 -9.90 -8.09 -16.83
C GLN A 186 -9.84 -8.50 -15.36
N ILE A 187 -8.99 -7.82 -14.57
CA ILE A 187 -8.84 -8.12 -13.15
C ILE A 187 -10.10 -7.72 -12.39
N GLY A 188 -10.78 -6.63 -12.77
CA GLY A 188 -11.96 -6.15 -12.04
C GLY A 188 -11.69 -5.84 -10.57
N ASP A 189 -10.47 -5.38 -10.27
CA ASP A 189 -10.08 -4.98 -8.92
C ASP A 189 -10.84 -3.71 -8.49
N THR A 190 -11.31 -3.66 -7.25
CA THR A 190 -12.17 -2.57 -6.73
C THR A 190 -11.38 -1.59 -5.89
N LEU A 191 -11.69 -0.30 -6.00
CA LEU A 191 -11.06 0.75 -5.19
C LEU A 191 -11.35 0.58 -3.69
N SER A 192 -12.54 0.10 -3.32
CA SER A 192 -12.91 -0.18 -1.93
C SER A 192 -12.00 -1.24 -1.27
N ARG A 193 -11.57 -2.27 -2.00
CA ARG A 193 -10.57 -3.26 -1.55
C ARG A 193 -9.18 -2.63 -1.37
N LEU A 194 -8.81 -1.68 -2.23
CA LEU A 194 -7.55 -0.96 -2.08
C LEU A 194 -7.59 0.02 -0.90
N ALA A 195 -8.72 0.68 -0.66
CA ALA A 195 -8.95 1.61 0.45
C ALA A 195 -9.11 0.92 1.81
N GLN A 196 -9.38 -0.40 1.82
CA GLN A 196 -9.48 -1.20 3.04
C GLN A 196 -8.21 -1.11 3.89
N ASP A 197 -8.40 -1.08 5.21
CA ASP A 197 -7.34 -1.20 6.22
C ASP A 197 -6.23 -0.15 6.07
N GLY A 198 -6.64 1.07 5.69
CA GLY A 198 -5.76 2.23 5.52
C GLY A 198 -4.94 2.53 6.78
N SER A 199 -5.49 2.29 7.97
CA SER A 199 -4.81 2.51 9.26
C SER A 199 -3.54 1.67 9.43
N ASN A 200 -3.54 0.44 8.92
CA ASN A 200 -2.37 -0.45 8.94
C ASN A 200 -1.48 -0.31 7.70
N ARG A 201 -2.01 0.27 6.61
CA ARG A 201 -1.33 0.41 5.31
C ARG A 201 -0.57 1.73 5.17
N GLN A 202 -1.14 2.86 5.61
CA GLN A 202 -0.50 4.17 5.56
C GLN A 202 0.90 4.18 6.22
N PRO A 203 1.10 3.62 7.43
CA PRO A 203 2.41 3.57 8.08
C PRO A 203 3.46 2.73 7.35
N LYS A 204 3.02 1.83 6.46
CA LYS A 204 3.91 0.94 5.70
C LYS A 204 4.18 1.46 4.29
N PHE A 205 3.18 2.10 3.67
CA PHE A 205 3.19 2.37 2.22
C PHE A 205 3.52 3.83 1.90
N ILE A 206 3.02 4.78 2.70
CA ILE A 206 3.10 6.21 2.41
C ILE A 206 4.09 6.91 3.35
N LEU A 207 3.89 6.74 4.66
CA LEU A 207 4.64 7.48 5.67
C LEU A 207 6.15 7.22 5.67
N PRO A 208 6.68 6.02 5.32
CA PRO A 208 8.12 5.83 5.20
C PRO A 208 8.75 6.68 4.08
N SER A 209 8.10 6.77 2.92
CA SER A 209 8.56 7.66 1.83
C SER A 209 8.50 9.13 2.26
N THR A 210 7.46 9.52 3.01
CA THR A 210 7.35 10.87 3.57
C THR A 210 8.49 11.17 4.53
N ALA A 211 8.76 10.28 5.48
CA ALA A 211 9.83 10.43 6.47
C ALA A 211 11.21 10.55 5.80
N ASP A 212 11.47 9.71 4.80
CA ASP A 212 12.72 9.75 4.04
C ASP A 212 12.96 11.11 3.37
N ARG A 213 11.94 11.67 2.72
CA ARG A 213 12.02 12.98 2.07
C ARG A 213 12.23 14.11 3.07
N LEU A 214 11.45 14.11 4.15
CA LEU A 214 11.57 15.10 5.22
C LEU A 214 12.99 15.09 5.83
N SER A 215 13.57 13.90 6.04
CA SER A 215 14.94 13.76 6.58
C SER A 215 16.02 14.37 5.66
N ARG A 216 15.75 14.41 4.35
CA ARG A 216 16.62 15.02 3.33
C ARG A 216 16.31 16.50 3.09
N GLY A 217 15.34 17.07 3.80
CA GLY A 217 14.89 18.43 3.58
C GLY A 217 14.17 18.61 2.24
N GLU A 218 13.58 17.55 1.67
CA GLU A 218 12.80 17.57 0.43
C GLU A 218 11.31 17.85 0.70
N ASP A 219 10.59 18.31 -0.32
CA ASP A 219 9.15 18.59 -0.20
C ASP A 219 8.31 17.31 -0.32
N VAL A 220 7.10 17.33 0.26
CA VAL A 220 6.21 16.16 0.42
C VAL A 220 4.77 16.47 -0.03
N GLU A 221 4.60 17.33 -1.02
CA GLU A 221 3.29 17.82 -1.46
C GLU A 221 2.33 16.69 -1.85
N GLY A 222 2.77 15.79 -2.71
CA GLY A 222 1.97 14.67 -3.21
C GLY A 222 1.73 13.62 -2.13
N LEU A 223 2.75 13.27 -1.34
CA LEU A 223 2.60 12.31 -0.24
C LEU A 223 1.64 12.84 0.84
N ALA A 224 1.70 14.14 1.16
CA ALA A 224 0.75 14.77 2.07
C ALA A 224 -0.67 14.83 1.47
N LEU A 225 -0.79 15.02 0.15
CA LEU A 225 -2.07 14.94 -0.56
C LEU A 225 -2.69 13.53 -0.47
N VAL A 226 -1.91 12.44 -0.53
CA VAL A 226 -2.43 11.08 -0.28
C VAL A 226 -3.05 10.97 1.11
N SER A 227 -2.37 11.46 2.15
CA SER A 227 -2.93 11.46 3.52
C SER A 227 -4.15 12.39 3.66
N ALA A 228 -4.18 13.53 2.97
CA ALA A 228 -5.32 14.44 2.98
C ALA A 228 -6.55 13.84 2.26
N LEU A 229 -6.35 13.12 1.14
CA LEU A 229 -7.39 12.34 0.47
C LEU A 229 -7.93 11.24 1.39
N TRP A 230 -7.06 10.59 2.15
CA TRP A 230 -7.45 9.59 3.14
C TRP A 230 -8.31 10.19 4.27
N CYS A 231 -7.92 11.36 4.78
CA CYS A 231 -8.74 12.12 5.74
C CYS A 231 -10.11 12.47 5.13
N ARG A 232 -10.15 12.98 3.89
CA ARG A 232 -11.40 13.32 3.20
C ARG A 232 -12.29 12.11 2.96
N TYR A 233 -11.73 10.97 2.59
CA TYR A 233 -12.43 9.69 2.49
C TYR A 233 -13.12 9.34 3.81
N PHE A 234 -12.41 9.47 4.93
CA PHE A 234 -12.96 9.22 6.26
C PHE A 234 -13.97 10.26 6.76
N GLU A 235 -14.23 11.37 6.04
CA GLU A 235 -15.42 12.19 6.32
C GLU A 235 -16.72 11.48 5.93
N GLY A 236 -16.65 10.37 5.18
CA GLY A 236 -17.77 9.44 4.95
C GLY A 236 -18.69 9.83 3.80
N VAL A 237 -18.35 10.87 3.04
CA VAL A 237 -19.11 11.32 1.86
C VAL A 237 -18.18 11.64 0.70
N SER A 238 -18.52 11.16 -0.49
CA SER A 238 -17.83 11.49 -1.74
C SER A 238 -18.15 12.92 -2.20
N ASP A 239 -17.51 13.37 -3.28
CA ASP A 239 -17.74 14.70 -3.85
C ASP A 239 -19.17 14.88 -4.40
N SER A 240 -19.87 13.79 -4.77
CA SER A 240 -21.28 13.85 -5.18
C SER A 240 -22.25 13.78 -3.99
N GLY A 241 -21.76 13.54 -2.78
CA GLY A 241 -22.56 13.32 -1.58
C GLY A 241 -22.97 11.87 -1.35
N ARG A 242 -22.43 10.89 -2.11
CA ARG A 242 -22.63 9.47 -1.83
C ARG A 242 -21.98 9.09 -0.51
N THR A 243 -22.69 8.34 0.33
CA THR A 243 -22.10 7.77 1.56
C THR A 243 -21.03 6.75 1.21
N ILE A 244 -19.89 6.85 1.88
CA ILE A 244 -18.77 5.91 1.76
C ILE A 244 -18.84 4.91 2.92
N VAL A 245 -18.70 3.62 2.60
CA VAL A 245 -18.65 2.55 3.60
C VAL A 245 -17.20 2.21 3.89
N PHE A 246 -16.80 2.34 5.16
CA PHE A 246 -15.43 2.04 5.58
C PHE A 246 -15.23 0.54 5.80
N ASN A 247 -14.04 0.07 5.43
CA ASN A 247 -13.54 -1.25 5.81
C ASN A 247 -12.18 -1.07 6.47
N ASP A 248 -12.19 -0.70 7.75
CA ASP A 248 -10.98 -0.49 8.54
C ASP A 248 -11.28 -0.86 9.99
N VAL A 249 -10.36 -1.56 10.66
CA VAL A 249 -10.51 -1.94 12.07
C VAL A 249 -10.61 -0.74 13.00
N ASN A 250 -10.09 0.42 12.57
CA ASN A 250 -10.10 1.70 13.28
C ASN A 250 -11.14 2.69 12.73
N ALA A 251 -12.13 2.23 11.94
CA ALA A 251 -13.03 3.11 11.19
C ALA A 251 -13.73 4.19 12.05
N ASP A 252 -14.29 3.82 13.21
CA ASP A 252 -15.01 4.78 14.07
C ASP A 252 -14.10 5.90 14.57
N ARG A 253 -12.88 5.54 15.00
CA ARG A 253 -11.86 6.48 15.48
C ARG A 253 -11.42 7.43 14.37
N LEU A 254 -11.15 6.90 13.19
CA LEU A 254 -10.69 7.67 12.04
C LEU A 254 -11.79 8.58 11.48
N HIS A 255 -13.03 8.11 11.45
CA HIS A 255 -14.18 8.91 11.07
C HIS A 255 -14.35 10.10 12.03
N ALA A 256 -14.30 9.86 13.34
CA ALA A 256 -14.38 10.93 14.34
C ALA A 256 -13.24 11.95 14.19
N ALA A 257 -12.01 11.49 13.96
CA ALA A 257 -10.85 12.36 13.73
C ALA A 257 -10.98 13.18 12.43
N ALA A 258 -11.48 12.57 11.35
CA ALA A 258 -11.72 13.23 10.08
C ALA A 258 -12.81 14.30 10.18
N LEU A 259 -13.92 14.03 10.89
CA LEU A 259 -14.94 15.05 11.17
C LEU A 259 -14.39 16.17 12.04
N GLY A 260 -13.63 15.86 13.10
CA GLY A 260 -12.96 16.86 13.93
C GLY A 260 -11.97 17.72 13.15
N SER A 261 -11.44 17.22 12.03
CA SER A 261 -10.55 18.00 11.17
C SER A 261 -11.23 19.15 10.43
N ARG A 262 -12.58 19.26 10.49
CA ARG A 262 -13.32 20.42 9.97
C ARG A 262 -13.14 21.67 10.84
N GLU A 263 -12.93 21.49 12.14
CA GLU A 263 -12.67 22.59 13.08
C GLU A 263 -11.17 22.86 13.23
N ASN A 264 -10.37 21.80 13.31
CA ASN A 264 -8.92 21.87 13.34
C ASN A 264 -8.34 20.95 12.26
N PRO A 265 -7.90 21.46 11.10
CA PRO A 265 -7.40 20.64 10.00
C PRO A 265 -6.35 19.60 10.40
N LEU A 266 -5.58 19.83 11.46
CA LEU A 266 -4.51 18.93 11.89
C LEU A 266 -4.99 17.82 12.83
N ARG A 267 -6.25 17.80 13.27
CA ARG A 267 -6.80 16.81 14.21
C ARG A 267 -6.63 15.36 13.76
N PHE A 268 -6.67 15.13 12.45
CA PHE A 268 -6.50 13.80 11.87
C PHE A 268 -5.05 13.29 12.02
N LEU A 269 -4.08 14.20 12.06
CA LEU A 269 -2.67 13.87 12.28
C LEU A 269 -2.34 13.54 13.75
N ASP A 270 -3.28 13.77 14.67
CA ASP A 270 -3.13 13.42 16.09
C ASP A 270 -3.28 11.90 16.35
N GLU A 271 -3.61 11.11 15.34
CA GLU A 271 -3.55 9.63 15.39
C GLU A 271 -2.08 9.18 15.37
N ARG A 272 -1.37 9.44 16.48
CA ARG A 272 0.09 9.30 16.62
C ARG A 272 0.62 7.89 16.42
N ASP A 273 -0.19 6.87 16.72
CA ASP A 273 0.13 5.47 16.46
C ASP A 273 0.26 5.17 14.96
N ILE A 274 -0.37 5.98 14.11
CA ILE A 274 -0.31 5.86 12.65
C ILE A 274 0.75 6.84 12.10
N PHE A 275 0.63 8.13 12.41
CA PHE A 275 1.45 9.17 11.79
C PHE A 275 2.84 9.33 12.40
N GLY A 276 3.05 8.88 13.64
CA GLY A 276 4.34 9.01 14.34
C GLY A 276 4.90 10.43 14.29
N THR A 277 6.21 10.54 14.12
CA THR A 277 6.92 11.83 14.01
C THR A 277 6.64 12.58 12.71
N VAL A 278 6.18 11.89 11.65
CA VAL A 278 5.80 12.53 10.38
C VAL A 278 4.62 13.49 10.59
N GLY A 279 3.66 13.14 11.45
CA GLY A 279 2.52 14.00 11.80
C GLY A 279 2.90 15.26 12.61
N GLU A 280 4.11 15.28 13.17
CA GLU A 280 4.64 16.40 13.96
C GLU A 280 5.50 17.36 13.12
N ASP A 281 5.94 16.94 11.92
CA ASP A 281 6.76 17.77 11.03
C ASP A 281 5.94 18.94 10.45
N GLU A 282 6.43 20.16 10.63
CA GLU A 282 5.74 21.39 10.22
C GLU A 282 5.51 21.48 8.70
N ARG A 283 6.41 20.92 7.88
CA ARG A 283 6.26 20.90 6.42
C ARG A 283 5.15 19.95 6.01
N PHE A 284 5.11 18.76 6.60
CA PHE A 284 4.03 17.80 6.35
C PHE A 284 2.68 18.36 6.81
N ARG A 285 2.61 18.93 8.02
CA ARG A 285 1.39 19.57 8.57
C ARG A 285 0.89 20.68 7.66
N TRP A 286 1.79 21.53 7.15
CA TRP A 286 1.44 22.60 6.23
C TRP A 286 0.88 22.06 4.90
N ARG A 287 1.59 21.11 4.26
CA ARG A 287 1.18 20.48 3.00
C ARG A 287 -0.16 19.73 3.14
N PHE A 288 -0.34 18.99 4.24
CA PHE A 288 -1.56 18.26 4.55
C PHE A 288 -2.75 19.21 4.70
N ARG A 289 -2.61 20.28 5.49
CA ARG A 289 -3.67 21.27 5.69
C ARG A 289 -4.08 21.93 4.36
N ASP A 290 -3.12 22.40 3.57
CA ASP A 290 -3.41 23.06 2.30
C ASP A 290 -4.13 22.11 1.31
N ALA A 291 -3.70 20.85 1.25
CA ALA A 291 -4.36 19.81 0.47
C ALA A 291 -5.80 19.55 0.97
N LEU A 292 -5.99 19.40 2.28
CA LEU A 292 -7.30 19.13 2.87
C LEU A 292 -8.30 20.27 2.64
N GLU A 293 -7.87 21.51 2.85
CA GLU A 293 -8.67 22.71 2.60
C GLU A 293 -9.06 22.82 1.12
N ALA A 294 -8.14 22.50 0.22
CA ALA A 294 -8.42 22.47 -1.20
C ALA A 294 -9.44 21.42 -1.60
N LEU A 295 -9.31 20.19 -1.09
CA LEU A 295 -10.26 19.12 -1.35
C LEU A 295 -11.69 19.51 -0.92
N ARG A 296 -11.83 20.23 0.20
CA ARG A 296 -13.14 20.74 0.66
C ARG A 296 -13.66 21.90 -0.20
N ARG A 297 -12.78 22.81 -0.62
CA ARG A 297 -13.18 24.02 -1.35
C ARG A 297 -13.51 23.78 -2.81
N LYS A 298 -12.73 22.95 -3.51
CA LYS A 298 -12.82 22.77 -4.97
C LYS A 298 -13.06 21.32 -5.42
N GLY A 299 -13.11 20.37 -4.49
CA GLY A 299 -13.29 18.95 -4.80
C GLY A 299 -11.98 18.24 -5.20
N THR A 300 -12.09 16.93 -5.33
CA THR A 300 -10.99 16.00 -5.58
C THR A 300 -10.35 16.24 -6.94
N ARG A 301 -11.14 16.20 -8.02
CA ARG A 301 -10.61 16.34 -9.40
C ARG A 301 -9.79 17.62 -9.60
N ALA A 302 -10.35 18.78 -9.24
CA ALA A 302 -9.67 20.06 -9.38
C ALA A 302 -8.45 20.20 -8.43
N THR A 303 -8.40 19.42 -7.36
CA THR A 303 -7.21 19.34 -6.49
C THR A 303 -6.09 18.56 -7.15
N LEU A 304 -6.40 17.38 -7.70
CA LEU A 304 -5.44 16.56 -8.44
C LEU A 304 -4.89 17.29 -9.67
N GLU A 305 -5.76 17.91 -10.49
CA GLU A 305 -5.35 18.66 -11.68
C GLU A 305 -4.40 19.82 -11.36
N ALA A 306 -4.65 20.54 -10.26
CA ALA A 306 -3.78 21.61 -9.80
C ALA A 306 -2.41 21.11 -9.31
N TYR A 307 -2.38 19.96 -8.63
CA TYR A 307 -1.13 19.29 -8.25
C TYR A 307 -0.33 18.91 -9.51
N VAL A 308 -0.99 18.27 -10.49
CA VAL A 308 -0.35 17.86 -11.75
C VAL A 308 0.23 19.06 -12.51
N ALA A 309 -0.51 20.17 -12.57
CA ALA A 309 -0.06 21.41 -13.21
C ALA A 309 1.11 22.13 -12.50
N GLY A 310 1.52 21.68 -11.31
CA GLY A 310 2.60 22.31 -10.51
C GLY A 310 2.16 23.56 -9.75
N GLY A 311 0.86 23.71 -9.49
CA GLY A 311 0.25 24.95 -9.02
C GLY A 311 0.43 25.30 -7.53
N ARG A 312 1.34 24.67 -6.79
CA ARG A 312 1.56 24.97 -5.36
C ARG A 312 3.02 24.90 -4.95
N GLY A 313 3.83 25.78 -5.54
CA GLY A 313 5.05 26.20 -4.87
C GLY A 313 4.71 26.76 -3.48
N PRO A 314 5.55 26.54 -2.46
CA PRO A 314 5.39 27.25 -1.20
C PRO A 314 5.45 28.75 -1.47
N ALA A 315 4.53 29.51 -0.86
CA ALA A 315 4.66 30.95 -0.74
C ALA A 315 5.76 31.31 0.26
#